data_AF-X1KER7-F1
#
_entry.id   AF-X1KER7-F1
#
_cell.length_a   1.000
_cell.length_b   1.000
_cell.length_c   1.000
_cell.angle_alpha   90.00
_cell.angle_beta   90.00
_cell.angle_gamma   90.00
#
_symmetry.space_group_name_H-M   'P 1'
#
loop_
_entity.id
_entity.type
_entity.pdbx_description
1 polymer ?
#
loop_
_entity_poly.entity_id
_entity_poly.type
_entity_poly.pdbx_seq_one_letter_code
_entity_poly.pdbx_strand_id
1 'polypeptide(L)'
;LQIAHHGGRAVKSITGLQPVAPSGVSTPLYEDTPRELSQQEIEELVEKFTQAAKRAKIAGFDGVEIHGAHTYLIGQFISPHTNRREDEYGRDFEGRMRFPAEIVREIKKECGRVFPVGFKFSAYEHLKGGVELELAKKIAQHMEKIGVDYLHVASTTYELDGYRYSDVSPLYAPPGEVIGLAARIKSEVSVPVIAGGGVVDPFYVEQVLEERKVDLIALGRALLADPYWPLKVEEGRIEEIIPCVRCNRCHKRLFSGQEVRCTVNPSLGKERKYYISKADRAKKVMVIGGGPAGLEAALTLDKRGHKVTLHEKNKRLGGNMIPSSVPFFKKDVKRLLDYYLRKIE
;
A
#
# COMPACT_ATOMS: atom_id res chain seq x y z
N LEU A 1 0.09 -13.26 -5.17
CA LEU A 1 0.54 -13.17 -3.76
C LEU A 1 1.81 -12.31 -3.67
N GLN A 2 1.93 -11.38 -2.71
CA GLN A 2 3.22 -10.70 -2.47
C GLN A 2 4.07 -11.51 -1.47
N ILE A 3 5.32 -11.80 -1.81
CA ILE A 3 6.28 -12.53 -0.97
C ILE A 3 7.31 -11.53 -0.43
N ALA A 4 7.49 -11.53 0.89
CA ALA A 4 8.33 -10.56 1.59
C ALA A 4 9.11 -11.20 2.73
N HIS A 5 10.32 -10.71 2.96
CA HIS A 5 11.14 -11.01 4.15
C HIS A 5 11.58 -9.69 4.78
N HIS A 6 11.29 -9.49 6.07
CA HIS A 6 11.51 -8.18 6.72
C HIS A 6 12.99 -7.85 6.96
N GLY A 7 13.86 -8.87 6.93
CA GLY A 7 15.30 -8.69 7.10
C GLY A 7 15.63 -7.97 8.40
N GLY A 8 16.44 -6.92 8.34
CA GLY A 8 16.77 -6.08 9.51
C GLY A 8 15.58 -5.36 10.16
N ARG A 9 14.42 -5.28 9.49
CA ARG A 9 13.18 -4.74 10.08
C ARG A 9 12.38 -5.76 10.88
N ALA A 10 12.80 -7.03 10.88
CA ALA A 10 12.13 -8.04 11.65
C ALA A 10 12.19 -7.68 13.14
N VAL A 11 11.08 -7.86 13.84
CA VAL A 11 10.98 -7.58 15.27
C VAL A 11 11.20 -8.89 16.02
N LYS A 12 12.26 -8.95 16.84
CA LYS A 12 12.65 -10.18 17.55
C LYS A 12 11.55 -10.71 18.47
N SER A 13 10.78 -9.81 19.12
CA SER A 13 9.66 -10.20 19.98
C SER A 13 8.49 -10.84 19.22
N ILE A 14 8.41 -10.65 17.90
CA ILE A 14 7.40 -11.26 17.03
C ILE A 14 7.91 -12.57 16.42
N THR A 15 9.14 -12.58 15.91
CA THR A 15 9.68 -13.73 15.17
C THR A 15 10.37 -14.76 16.07
N GLY A 16 10.82 -14.36 17.26
CA GLY A 16 11.71 -15.15 18.11
C GLY A 16 13.13 -15.29 17.57
N LEU A 17 13.45 -14.67 16.44
CA LEU A 17 14.71 -14.82 15.72
C LEU A 17 15.50 -13.51 15.70
N GLN A 18 16.83 -13.61 15.65
CA GLN A 18 17.68 -12.46 15.43
C GLN A 18 17.44 -11.89 14.02
N PRO A 19 17.20 -10.58 13.86
CA PRO A 19 17.07 -9.96 12.54
C PRO A 19 18.34 -10.14 11.72
N VAL A 20 18.18 -10.35 10.42
CA VAL A 20 19.28 -10.59 9.47
C VAL A 20 19.22 -9.63 8.30
N ALA A 21 20.37 -9.23 7.77
CA ALA A 21 20.49 -8.24 6.70
C ALA A 21 21.74 -8.52 5.85
N PRO A 22 21.92 -7.88 4.68
CA PRO A 22 23.16 -7.97 3.91
C PRO A 22 24.39 -7.50 4.69
N SER A 23 24.22 -6.56 5.63
CA SER A 23 25.30 -6.05 6.48
C SER A 23 24.75 -5.65 7.86
N GLY A 24 25.60 -5.66 8.88
CA GLY A 24 25.26 -5.25 10.25
C GLY A 24 25.14 -3.73 10.44
N VAL A 25 24.37 -3.06 9.58
CA VAL A 25 24.20 -1.59 9.62
C VAL A 25 22.99 -1.25 10.48
N SER A 26 23.20 -0.46 11.54
CA SER A 26 22.11 0.15 12.31
C SER A 26 21.46 1.26 11.49
N THR A 27 20.13 1.32 11.50
CA THR A 27 19.35 2.39 10.85
C THR A 27 18.17 2.78 11.74
N PRO A 28 17.60 3.98 11.59
CA PRO A 28 16.37 4.37 12.31
C PRO A 28 15.16 3.48 12.03
N LEU A 29 15.23 2.62 11.01
CA LEU A 29 14.15 1.71 10.60
C LEU A 29 14.20 0.36 11.33
N TYR A 30 15.27 0.09 12.08
CA TYR A 30 15.47 -1.18 12.78
C TYR A 30 15.38 -0.98 14.28
N GLU A 31 14.74 -1.92 14.98
CA GLU A 31 14.73 -1.94 16.45
C GLU A 31 16.09 -2.42 16.99
N ASP A 32 16.67 -3.42 16.33
CA ASP A 32 17.96 -4.02 16.66
C ASP A 32 18.92 -3.91 15.47
N THR A 33 20.23 -3.80 15.74
CA THR A 33 21.24 -3.97 14.68
C THR A 33 21.18 -5.41 14.16
N PRO A 34 20.92 -5.63 12.86
CA PRO A 34 20.79 -6.97 12.32
C PRO A 34 22.15 -7.67 12.22
N ARG A 35 22.11 -9.00 12.19
CA ARG A 35 23.29 -9.81 11.86
C ARG A 35 23.49 -9.85 10.35
N GLU A 36 24.73 -9.76 9.92
CA GLU A 36 25.11 -9.98 8.52
C GLU A 36 24.90 -11.44 8.11
N LEU A 37 24.28 -11.64 6.95
CA LEU A 37 24.07 -12.97 6.35
C LEU A 37 25.37 -13.55 5.80
N SER A 38 25.58 -14.85 5.96
CA SER A 38 26.59 -15.58 5.20
C SER A 38 26.11 -15.86 3.77
N GLN A 39 27.04 -16.17 2.86
CA GLN A 39 26.69 -16.57 1.50
C GLN A 39 25.75 -17.79 1.45
N GLN A 40 26.02 -18.81 2.28
CA GLN A 40 25.16 -19.98 2.39
C GLN A 40 23.73 -19.60 2.83
N GLU A 41 23.59 -18.68 3.78
CA GLU A 41 22.25 -18.23 4.22
C GLU A 41 21.52 -17.46 3.11
N ILE A 42 22.24 -16.73 2.26
CA ILE A 42 21.67 -16.04 1.10
C ILE A 42 21.11 -17.06 0.10
N GLU A 43 21.88 -18.10 -0.24
CA GLU A 43 21.46 -19.20 -1.12
C GLU A 43 20.23 -19.93 -0.56
N GLU A 44 20.24 -20.23 0.74
CA GLU A 44 19.08 -20.82 1.42
C GLU A 44 17.84 -19.90 1.37
N LEU A 45 18.02 -18.59 1.41
CA LEU A 45 16.92 -17.64 1.31
C LEU A 45 16.36 -17.59 -0.11
N VAL A 46 17.21 -17.64 -1.15
CA VAL A 46 16.75 -17.78 -2.56
C VAL A 46 15.85 -18.99 -2.69
N GLU A 47 16.26 -20.15 -2.16
CA GLU A 47 15.44 -21.37 -2.15
C GLU A 47 14.12 -21.17 -1.39
N LYS A 48 14.14 -20.52 -0.21
CA LYS A 48 12.92 -20.23 0.56
C LYS A 48 11.94 -19.34 -0.19
N PHE A 49 12.41 -18.33 -0.93
CA PHE A 49 11.57 -17.50 -1.81
C PHE A 49 10.97 -18.33 -2.95
N THR A 50 11.77 -19.19 -3.57
CA THR A 50 11.34 -20.10 -4.64
C THR A 50 10.26 -21.07 -4.17
N GLN A 51 10.47 -21.72 -3.01
CA GLN A 51 9.47 -22.60 -2.41
C GLN A 51 8.21 -21.84 -1.97
N ALA A 52 8.32 -20.58 -1.55
CA ALA A 52 7.15 -19.74 -1.25
C ALA A 52 6.32 -19.45 -2.51
N ALA A 53 6.97 -19.17 -3.64
CA ALA A 53 6.28 -18.98 -4.92
C ALA A 53 5.62 -20.27 -5.42
N LYS A 54 6.30 -21.41 -5.29
CA LYS A 54 5.73 -22.73 -5.59
C LYS A 54 4.47 -23.00 -4.77
N ARG A 55 4.50 -22.72 -3.46
CA ARG A 55 3.32 -22.81 -2.59
C ARG A 55 2.21 -21.87 -3.03
N ALA A 56 2.53 -20.64 -3.43
CA ALA A 56 1.54 -19.69 -3.95
C ALA A 56 0.84 -20.23 -5.20
N LYS A 57 1.61 -20.79 -6.14
CA LYS A 57 1.06 -21.43 -7.35
C LYS A 57 0.17 -22.62 -7.01
N ILE A 58 0.62 -23.52 -6.13
CA ILE A 58 -0.18 -24.68 -5.67
C ILE A 58 -1.48 -24.23 -5.00
N ALA A 59 -1.44 -23.13 -4.25
CA ALA A 59 -2.61 -22.54 -3.60
C ALA A 59 -3.57 -21.83 -4.57
N GLY A 60 -3.25 -21.77 -5.86
CA GLY A 60 -4.12 -21.18 -6.89
C GLY A 60 -3.99 -19.67 -7.06
N PHE A 61 -2.92 -19.04 -6.56
CA PHE A 61 -2.63 -17.65 -6.95
C PHE A 61 -2.20 -17.60 -8.42
N ASP A 62 -2.61 -16.56 -9.14
CA ASP A 62 -2.26 -16.39 -10.56
C ASP A 62 -0.78 -16.07 -10.79
N GLY A 63 -0.13 -15.44 -9.79
CA GLY A 63 1.26 -15.00 -9.85
C GLY A 63 1.78 -14.51 -8.50
N VAL A 64 3.03 -14.08 -8.47
CA VAL A 64 3.68 -13.54 -7.28
C VAL A 64 4.30 -12.16 -7.51
N GLU A 65 4.37 -11.36 -6.45
CA GLU A 65 5.11 -10.11 -6.42
C GLU A 65 6.24 -10.21 -5.39
N ILE A 66 7.47 -9.93 -5.79
CA ILE A 66 8.63 -9.95 -4.91
C ILE A 66 8.84 -8.57 -4.29
N HIS A 67 8.85 -8.51 -2.96
CA HIS A 67 8.94 -7.26 -2.21
C HIS A 67 10.39 -6.82 -1.98
N GLY A 68 10.92 -6.01 -2.88
CA GLY A 68 12.21 -5.32 -2.81
C GLY A 68 12.13 -3.85 -2.40
N ALA A 69 11.12 -3.46 -1.62
CA ALA A 69 10.85 -2.08 -1.20
C ALA A 69 10.89 -1.90 0.32
N HIS A 70 10.72 -0.65 0.78
CA HIS A 70 10.56 -0.23 2.19
C HIS A 70 11.65 -0.72 3.17
N THR A 71 12.86 -0.94 2.65
CA THR A 71 13.99 -1.49 3.42
C THR A 71 13.67 -2.87 4.02
N TYR A 72 12.89 -3.68 3.31
CA TYR A 72 12.79 -5.12 3.58
C TYR A 72 14.02 -5.81 2.98
N LEU A 73 14.25 -7.09 3.30
CA LEU A 73 15.52 -7.76 3.02
C LEU A 73 16.04 -7.53 1.59
N ILE A 74 15.21 -7.73 0.58
CA ILE A 74 15.62 -7.52 -0.82
C ILE A 74 15.96 -6.04 -1.09
N GLY A 75 15.15 -5.10 -0.60
CA GLY A 75 15.46 -3.67 -0.66
C GLY A 75 16.76 -3.32 0.07
N GLN A 76 17.07 -4.03 1.17
CA GLN A 76 18.33 -3.86 1.91
C GLN A 76 19.54 -4.28 1.07
N PHE A 77 19.44 -5.37 0.29
CA PHE A 77 20.51 -5.80 -0.63
C PHE A 77 20.73 -4.78 -1.75
N ILE A 78 19.66 -4.20 -2.27
CA ILE A 78 19.72 -3.23 -3.39
C ILE A 78 20.34 -1.89 -2.96
N SER A 79 19.98 -1.42 -1.77
CA SER A 79 20.38 -0.09 -1.30
C SER A 79 21.87 -0.02 -0.94
N PRO A 80 22.63 0.94 -1.51
CA PRO A 80 24.02 1.18 -1.12
C PRO A 80 24.15 1.64 0.35
N HIS A 81 23.08 2.16 0.96
CA HIS A 81 23.08 2.57 2.36
C HIS A 81 23.19 1.38 3.31
N THR A 82 22.45 0.31 3.02
CA THR A 82 22.31 -0.86 3.90
C THR A 82 23.15 -2.06 3.49
N ASN A 83 23.55 -2.17 2.22
CA ASN A 83 24.45 -3.21 1.75
C ASN A 83 25.88 -2.67 1.61
N ARG A 84 26.74 -3.05 2.55
CA ARG A 84 28.16 -2.69 2.60
C ARG A 84 29.08 -3.90 2.39
N ARG A 85 28.55 -5.00 1.86
CA ARG A 85 29.33 -6.21 1.61
C ARG A 85 30.42 -5.93 0.58
N GLU A 86 31.55 -6.59 0.74
CA GLU A 86 32.66 -6.56 -0.21
C GLU A 86 32.73 -7.81 -1.11
N ASP A 87 31.81 -8.76 -0.91
CA ASP A 87 31.69 -10.00 -1.69
C ASP A 87 30.80 -9.84 -2.95
N GLU A 88 30.45 -10.96 -3.58
CA GLU A 88 29.67 -10.99 -4.83
C GLU A 88 28.20 -10.56 -4.69
N TYR A 89 27.69 -10.41 -3.46
CA TYR A 89 26.34 -9.91 -3.16
C TYR A 89 26.34 -8.43 -2.77
N GLY A 90 27.48 -7.75 -2.88
CA GLY A 90 27.62 -6.32 -2.67
C GLY A 90 28.64 -5.72 -3.63
N ARG A 91 29.54 -4.88 -3.10
CA ARG A 91 30.63 -4.16 -3.80
C ARG A 91 30.16 -3.15 -4.86
N ASP A 92 29.41 -3.58 -5.85
CA ASP A 92 28.96 -2.77 -6.98
C ASP A 92 27.46 -2.95 -7.25
N PHE A 93 26.98 -2.41 -8.36
CA PHE A 93 25.58 -2.52 -8.75
C PHE A 93 25.17 -3.97 -9.04
N GLU A 94 26.00 -4.73 -9.75
CA GLU A 94 25.67 -6.09 -10.16
C GLU A 94 25.61 -7.02 -8.95
N GLY A 95 26.53 -6.87 -8.00
CA GLY A 95 26.50 -7.66 -6.77
C GLY A 95 25.27 -7.34 -5.89
N ARG A 96 24.89 -6.06 -5.75
CA ARG A 96 23.66 -5.67 -5.03
C ARG A 96 22.38 -6.19 -5.70
N MET A 97 22.40 -6.36 -7.02
CA MET A 97 21.27 -6.90 -7.79
C MET A 97 21.27 -8.43 -7.90
N ARG A 98 22.35 -9.10 -7.51
CA ARG A 98 22.47 -10.57 -7.60
C ARG A 98 21.35 -11.29 -6.86
N PHE A 99 21.15 -10.99 -5.58
CA PHE A 99 20.14 -11.63 -4.74
C PHE A 99 18.71 -11.48 -5.30
N PRO A 100 18.19 -10.28 -5.63
CA PRO A 100 16.87 -10.17 -6.27
C PRO A 100 16.79 -10.87 -7.63
N ALA A 101 17.86 -10.83 -8.43
CA ALA A 101 17.87 -11.48 -9.74
C ALA A 101 17.80 -13.00 -9.64
N GLU A 102 18.55 -13.62 -8.72
CA GLU A 102 18.53 -15.07 -8.46
C GLU A 102 17.14 -15.53 -7.99
N ILE A 103 16.50 -14.80 -7.09
CA ILE A 103 15.13 -15.08 -6.66
C ILE A 103 14.17 -15.13 -7.85
N VAL A 104 14.18 -14.10 -8.72
CA VAL A 104 13.27 -14.05 -9.86
C VAL A 104 13.57 -15.17 -10.86
N ARG A 105 14.85 -15.46 -11.13
CA ARG A 105 15.26 -16.55 -12.05
C ARG A 105 14.81 -17.91 -11.54
N GLU A 106 15.07 -18.24 -10.28
CA GLU A 106 14.70 -19.55 -9.73
C GLU A 106 13.18 -19.69 -9.59
N ILE A 107 12.44 -18.63 -9.27
CA ILE A 107 10.97 -18.67 -9.30
C ILE A 107 10.46 -18.95 -10.73
N LYS A 108 10.99 -18.28 -11.75
CA LYS A 108 10.56 -18.51 -13.14
C LYS A 108 10.90 -19.91 -13.64
N LYS A 109 12.03 -20.47 -13.19
CA LYS A 109 12.44 -21.84 -13.47
C LYS A 109 11.51 -22.85 -12.80
N GLU A 110 11.21 -22.68 -11.50
CA GLU A 110 10.39 -23.60 -10.72
C GLU A 110 8.89 -23.51 -11.05
N CYS A 111 8.37 -22.29 -11.19
CA CYS A 111 6.93 -22.05 -11.42
C CYS A 111 6.56 -22.00 -12.91
N GLY A 112 7.55 -21.97 -13.81
CA GLY A 112 7.37 -21.88 -15.25
C GLY A 112 7.18 -20.45 -15.76
N ARG A 113 7.58 -20.21 -17.01
CA ARG A 113 7.67 -18.87 -17.61
C ARG A 113 6.36 -18.10 -17.71
N VAL A 114 5.22 -18.80 -17.71
CA VAL A 114 3.87 -18.20 -17.83
C VAL A 114 3.34 -17.72 -16.48
N PHE A 115 3.92 -18.17 -15.36
CA PHE A 115 3.53 -17.73 -14.03
C PHE A 115 4.11 -16.32 -13.76
N PRO A 116 3.28 -15.26 -13.66
CA PRO A 116 3.77 -13.89 -13.56
C PRO A 116 4.54 -13.64 -12.26
N VAL A 117 5.67 -12.96 -12.39
CA VAL A 117 6.55 -12.53 -11.31
C VAL A 117 6.74 -11.01 -11.44
N GLY A 118 6.03 -10.27 -10.60
CA GLY A 118 6.22 -8.83 -10.43
C GLY A 118 7.34 -8.51 -9.47
N PHE A 119 7.91 -7.31 -9.60
CA PHE A 119 8.93 -6.83 -8.69
C PHE A 119 8.59 -5.44 -8.15
N LYS A 120 8.37 -5.36 -6.84
CA LYS A 120 8.10 -4.11 -6.14
C LYS A 120 9.39 -3.54 -5.56
N PHE A 121 9.74 -2.30 -5.87
CA PHE A 121 10.98 -1.70 -5.38
C PHE A 121 10.83 -0.23 -5.03
N SER A 122 11.71 0.24 -4.14
CA SER A 122 11.79 1.66 -3.80
C SER A 122 12.59 2.39 -4.86
N ALA A 123 11.94 3.25 -5.65
CA ALA A 123 12.60 4.11 -6.63
C ALA A 123 13.17 5.40 -6.00
N TYR A 124 12.90 5.60 -4.71
CA TYR A 124 13.47 6.64 -3.88
C TYR A 124 13.56 6.13 -2.44
N GLU A 125 14.68 6.37 -1.77
CA GLU A 125 14.85 6.17 -0.34
C GLU A 125 15.23 7.49 0.32
N HIS A 126 14.48 7.86 1.36
CA HIS A 126 14.88 8.94 2.25
C HIS A 126 15.97 8.45 3.22
N LEU A 127 17.13 8.06 2.68
CA LEU A 127 18.29 7.56 3.42
C LEU A 127 19.55 8.14 2.78
N LYS A 128 20.54 8.52 3.59
CA LYS A 128 21.80 9.08 3.09
C LYS A 128 22.53 8.08 2.21
N GLY A 129 22.65 8.37 0.91
CA GLY A 129 23.28 7.44 -0.06
C GLY A 129 22.42 6.22 -0.39
N GLY A 130 21.11 6.28 -0.12
CA GLY A 130 20.15 5.27 -0.54
C GLY A 130 19.83 5.35 -2.04
N VAL A 131 18.75 4.70 -2.44
CA VAL A 131 18.30 4.71 -3.84
C VAL A 131 17.74 6.08 -4.22
N GLU A 132 18.30 6.67 -5.29
CA GLU A 132 17.81 7.85 -5.97
C GLU A 132 17.39 7.51 -7.41
N LEU A 133 16.72 8.45 -8.09
CA LEU A 133 16.09 8.20 -9.40
C LEU A 133 17.02 7.51 -10.41
N GLU A 134 18.26 7.97 -10.58
CA GLU A 134 19.17 7.39 -11.59
C GLU A 134 19.58 5.95 -11.27
N LEU A 135 19.71 5.61 -9.98
CA LEU A 135 19.91 4.21 -9.57
C LEU A 135 18.62 3.40 -9.75
N ALA A 136 17.47 3.99 -9.44
CA ALA A 136 16.16 3.35 -9.61
C ALA A 136 15.88 2.95 -11.07
N LYS A 137 16.26 3.79 -12.03
CA LYS A 137 16.16 3.46 -13.47
C LYS A 137 17.02 2.26 -13.84
N LYS A 138 18.27 2.20 -13.34
CA LYS A 138 19.17 1.05 -13.55
C LYS A 138 18.60 -0.22 -12.93
N ILE A 139 18.02 -0.14 -11.72
CA ILE A 139 17.34 -1.26 -11.06
C ILE A 139 16.18 -1.76 -11.94
N ALA A 140 15.32 -0.86 -12.42
CA ALA A 140 14.19 -1.20 -13.27
C ALA A 140 14.61 -1.92 -14.56
N GLN A 141 15.56 -1.35 -15.29
CA GLN A 141 16.12 -1.94 -16.51
C GLN A 141 16.78 -3.29 -16.25
N HIS A 142 17.50 -3.43 -15.13
CA HIS A 142 18.11 -4.70 -14.76
C HIS A 142 17.05 -5.77 -14.50
N MET A 143 16.03 -5.47 -13.68
CA MET A 143 14.97 -6.44 -13.36
C MET A 143 14.11 -6.79 -14.57
N GLU A 144 13.87 -5.86 -15.49
CA GLU A 144 13.26 -6.15 -16.79
C GLU A 144 14.10 -7.16 -17.59
N LYS A 145 15.43 -6.99 -17.67
CA LYS A 145 16.32 -7.95 -18.33
C LYS A 145 16.32 -9.32 -17.66
N ILE A 146 16.15 -9.38 -16.33
CA ILE A 146 15.95 -10.65 -15.60
C ILE A 146 14.64 -11.34 -16.00
N GLY A 147 13.67 -10.55 -16.46
CA GLY A 147 12.43 -11.03 -17.06
C GLY A 147 11.20 -10.86 -16.17
N VAL A 148 11.19 -9.94 -15.20
CA VAL A 148 9.98 -9.63 -14.42
C VAL A 148 8.83 -9.23 -15.33
N ASP A 149 7.59 -9.60 -14.98
CA ASP A 149 6.43 -9.36 -15.83
C ASP A 149 5.81 -7.98 -15.63
N TYR A 150 6.12 -7.32 -14.51
CA TYR A 150 5.79 -5.94 -14.24
C TYR A 150 6.66 -5.36 -13.12
N LEU A 151 6.73 -4.04 -13.06
CA LEU A 151 7.41 -3.30 -11.99
C LEU A 151 6.40 -2.52 -11.15
N HIS A 152 6.51 -2.60 -9.82
CA HIS A 152 5.68 -1.84 -8.89
C HIS A 152 6.55 -0.83 -8.15
N VAL A 153 6.36 0.45 -8.48
CA VAL A 153 7.17 1.54 -7.95
C VAL A 153 6.63 1.99 -6.59
N ALA A 154 7.53 2.07 -5.62
CA ALA A 154 7.31 2.58 -4.28
C ALA A 154 8.39 3.59 -3.88
N SER A 155 8.27 4.15 -2.68
CA SER A 155 9.35 4.87 -1.99
C SER A 155 9.56 4.27 -0.60
N THR A 156 10.74 4.48 -0.03
CA THR A 156 11.02 4.23 1.39
C THR A 156 11.15 5.57 2.10
N THR A 157 10.29 5.81 3.09
CA THR A 157 10.39 6.97 3.98
C THR A 157 10.33 6.52 5.43
N TYR A 158 11.06 7.22 6.31
CA TYR A 158 11.10 6.91 7.74
C TYR A 158 10.78 8.13 8.61
N GLU A 159 11.26 9.31 8.20
CA GLU A 159 10.91 10.58 8.82
C GLU A 159 9.76 11.27 8.07
N LEU A 160 8.88 11.93 8.82
CA LEU A 160 7.83 12.79 8.28
C LEU A 160 8.33 14.19 7.94
N ASP A 161 9.53 14.55 8.39
CA ASP A 161 10.16 15.81 8.03
C ASP A 161 11.05 15.62 6.80
N GLY A 162 11.06 16.61 5.89
CA GLY A 162 11.95 16.62 4.72
C GLY A 162 11.75 15.51 3.67
N TYR A 163 10.77 14.60 3.78
CA TYR A 163 10.56 13.57 2.76
C TYR A 163 10.01 14.14 1.45
N ARG A 164 10.48 13.59 0.33
CA ARG A 164 10.02 13.99 -1.02
C ARG A 164 8.86 13.15 -1.55
N TYR A 165 8.80 11.87 -1.18
CA TYR A 165 7.79 10.93 -1.67
C TYR A 165 7.32 10.01 -0.53
N SER A 166 6.09 10.17 -0.05
CA SER A 166 5.59 9.34 1.06
C SER A 166 5.31 7.89 0.62
N ASP A 167 5.82 6.92 1.38
CA ASP A 167 5.47 5.51 1.25
C ASP A 167 3.99 5.24 1.60
N VAL A 168 3.44 6.00 2.54
CA VAL A 168 2.05 5.92 3.00
C VAL A 168 1.41 7.32 3.04
N SER A 169 1.22 7.91 1.84
CA SER A 169 0.67 9.26 1.63
C SER A 169 -0.46 9.61 2.62
N PRO A 170 -0.21 10.44 3.64
CA PRO A 170 -1.20 10.84 4.63
C PRO A 170 -2.14 11.92 4.06
N LEU A 171 -3.18 12.24 4.82
CA LEU A 171 -4.07 13.39 4.54
C LEU A 171 -3.31 14.73 4.38
N TYR A 172 -2.12 14.85 4.96
CA TYR A 172 -1.31 16.07 4.93
C TYR A 172 -0.42 16.18 3.69
N ALA A 173 -0.30 15.11 2.90
CA ALA A 173 0.48 15.09 1.66
C ALA A 173 -0.44 15.16 0.43
N PRO A 174 0.05 15.71 -0.69
CA PRO A 174 -0.61 15.54 -1.98
C PRO A 174 -0.84 14.05 -2.30
N PRO A 175 -1.97 13.69 -2.95
CA PRO A 175 -2.12 12.35 -3.50
C PRO A 175 -1.20 12.16 -4.71
N GLY A 176 -0.78 10.92 -4.94
CA GLY A 176 -0.07 10.52 -6.16
C GLY A 176 1.41 10.92 -6.22
N GLU A 177 2.07 11.26 -5.11
CA GLU A 177 3.49 11.67 -5.11
C GLU A 177 4.41 10.66 -5.81
N VAL A 178 4.17 9.36 -5.59
CA VAL A 178 4.95 8.27 -6.20
C VAL A 178 4.66 8.08 -7.70
N ILE A 179 3.54 8.59 -8.23
CA ILE A 179 3.17 8.46 -9.65
C ILE A 179 4.16 9.20 -10.54
N GLY A 180 4.59 10.40 -10.12
CA GLY A 180 5.59 11.17 -10.87
C GLY A 180 6.92 10.41 -10.96
N LEU A 181 7.31 9.74 -9.88
CA LEU A 181 8.48 8.87 -9.84
C LEU A 181 8.30 7.66 -10.76
N ALA A 182 7.14 7.02 -10.72
CA ALA A 182 6.82 5.87 -11.56
C ALA A 182 6.81 6.21 -13.06
N ALA A 183 6.34 7.40 -13.45
CA ALA A 183 6.38 7.86 -14.83
C ALA A 183 7.82 7.96 -15.37
N ARG A 184 8.78 8.37 -14.53
CA ARG A 184 10.20 8.41 -14.89
C ARG A 184 10.85 7.03 -14.97
N ILE A 185 10.28 6.03 -14.30
CA ILE A 185 10.70 4.63 -14.45
C ILE A 185 10.09 4.03 -15.71
N LYS A 186 8.80 4.27 -15.96
CA LYS A 186 8.09 3.79 -17.15
C LYS A 186 8.74 4.25 -18.46
N SER A 187 9.36 5.43 -18.50
CA SER A 187 10.10 5.88 -19.69
C SER A 187 11.37 5.09 -20.00
N GLU A 188 11.80 4.19 -19.11
CA GLU A 188 13.09 3.49 -19.20
C GLU A 188 12.91 1.97 -19.42
N VAL A 189 11.67 1.47 -19.42
CA VAL A 189 11.32 0.05 -19.51
C VAL A 189 10.11 -0.16 -20.42
N SER A 190 9.91 -1.39 -20.88
CA SER A 190 8.77 -1.83 -21.69
C SER A 190 7.74 -2.65 -20.92
N VAL A 191 8.13 -3.29 -19.82
CA VAL A 191 7.20 -4.00 -18.92
C VAL A 191 6.21 -3.03 -18.25
N PRO A 192 4.97 -3.46 -17.97
CA PRO A 192 3.99 -2.63 -17.28
C PRO A 192 4.52 -2.07 -15.94
N VAL A 193 4.25 -0.79 -15.70
CA VAL A 193 4.61 -0.10 -14.46
C VAL A 193 3.37 0.22 -13.64
N ILE A 194 3.40 -0.19 -12.37
CA ILE A 194 2.34 0.00 -11.38
C ILE A 194 2.81 1.02 -10.34
N ALA A 195 1.93 1.92 -9.90
CA ALA A 195 2.20 2.78 -8.75
C ALA A 195 0.98 2.99 -7.86
N GLY A 196 1.24 3.21 -6.57
CA GLY A 196 0.25 3.69 -5.61
C GLY A 196 0.44 5.18 -5.31
N GLY A 197 0.25 5.57 -4.05
CA GLY A 197 0.53 6.94 -3.60
C GLY A 197 -0.67 7.67 -2.98
N GLY A 198 -1.63 6.95 -2.41
CA GLY A 198 -2.80 7.59 -1.78
C GLY A 198 -3.79 8.16 -2.80
N VAL A 199 -3.85 7.57 -3.98
CA VAL A 199 -4.90 7.89 -4.95
C VAL A 199 -6.22 7.30 -4.48
N VAL A 200 -7.24 8.17 -4.40
CA VAL A 200 -8.58 7.84 -3.90
C VAL A 200 -9.69 8.48 -4.74
N ASP A 201 -9.33 9.30 -5.72
CA ASP A 201 -10.24 9.99 -6.63
C ASP A 201 -10.23 9.30 -8.00
N PRO A 202 -11.37 8.70 -8.45
CA PRO A 202 -11.46 8.08 -9.77
C PRO A 202 -11.07 9.01 -10.91
N PHE A 203 -11.41 10.30 -10.84
CA PHE A 203 -11.06 11.25 -11.91
C PHE A 203 -9.55 11.47 -12.01
N TYR A 204 -8.86 11.49 -10.86
CA TYR A 204 -7.40 11.57 -10.84
C TYR A 204 -6.75 10.27 -11.31
N VAL A 205 -7.35 9.10 -10.99
CA VAL A 205 -6.91 7.80 -11.54
C VAL A 205 -6.96 7.85 -13.06
N GLU A 206 -8.11 8.23 -13.62
CA GLU A 206 -8.32 8.30 -15.06
C GLU A 206 -7.33 9.25 -15.72
N GLN A 207 -7.20 10.47 -15.20
CA GLN A 207 -6.23 11.45 -15.69
C GLN A 207 -4.80 10.88 -15.75
N VAL A 208 -4.37 10.18 -14.70
CA VAL A 208 -3.02 9.59 -14.63
C VAL A 208 -2.81 8.49 -15.68
N LEU A 209 -3.85 7.70 -15.96
CA LEU A 209 -3.83 6.65 -16.97
C LEU A 209 -3.87 7.22 -18.40
N GLU A 210 -4.74 8.22 -18.66
CA GLU A 210 -4.82 8.95 -19.93
C GLU A 210 -3.49 9.64 -20.27
N GLU A 211 -2.82 10.24 -19.28
CA GLU A 211 -1.49 10.83 -19.41
C GLU A 211 -0.37 9.77 -19.53
N ARG A 212 -0.71 8.48 -19.51
CA ARG A 212 0.21 7.33 -19.63
C ARG A 212 1.35 7.33 -18.63
N LYS A 213 1.15 7.93 -17.44
CA LYS A 213 2.18 8.01 -16.39
C LYS A 213 2.48 6.65 -15.77
N VAL A 214 1.51 5.75 -15.74
CA VAL A 214 1.65 4.34 -15.33
C VAL A 214 0.76 3.46 -16.22
N ASP A 215 0.89 2.14 -16.11
CA ASP A 215 0.00 1.17 -16.78
C ASP A 215 -1.14 0.74 -15.86
N LEU A 216 -0.89 0.71 -14.55
CA LEU A 216 -1.87 0.34 -13.54
C LEU A 216 -1.71 1.20 -12.28
N ILE A 217 -2.83 1.49 -11.61
CA ILE A 217 -2.85 2.15 -10.30
C ILE A 217 -3.15 1.13 -9.21
N ALA A 218 -2.25 1.02 -8.23
CA ALA A 218 -2.45 0.17 -7.06
C ALA A 218 -3.34 0.88 -6.03
N LEU A 219 -4.58 0.40 -5.88
CA LEU A 219 -5.51 0.86 -4.86
C LEU A 219 -5.36 0.03 -3.59
N GLY A 220 -4.82 0.63 -2.53
CA GLY A 220 -4.75 0.02 -1.19
C GLY A 220 -5.87 0.50 -0.29
N ARG A 221 -5.63 1.62 0.41
CA ARG A 221 -6.56 2.19 1.40
C ARG A 221 -7.91 2.61 0.83
N ALA A 222 -8.01 2.86 -0.48
CA ALA A 222 -9.29 3.10 -1.15
C ALA A 222 -10.21 1.87 -1.03
N LEU A 223 -9.67 0.66 -1.25
CA LEU A 223 -10.42 -0.60 -1.14
C LEU A 223 -10.77 -0.97 0.30
N LEU A 224 -9.96 -0.52 1.28
CA LEU A 224 -10.31 -0.66 2.70
C LEU A 224 -11.51 0.22 3.09
N ALA A 225 -11.65 1.40 2.46
CA ALA A 225 -12.78 2.28 2.64
C ALA A 225 -14.02 1.80 1.87
N ASP A 226 -13.83 1.35 0.63
CA ASP A 226 -14.90 0.86 -0.22
C ASP A 226 -14.43 -0.33 -1.06
N PRO A 227 -14.77 -1.58 -0.68
CA PRO A 227 -14.36 -2.74 -1.46
C PRO A 227 -15.02 -2.79 -2.84
N TYR A 228 -16.14 -2.08 -3.04
CA TYR A 228 -16.83 -1.98 -4.32
C TYR A 228 -16.38 -0.78 -5.15
N TRP A 229 -15.29 -0.11 -4.76
CA TRP A 229 -14.74 1.03 -5.51
C TRP A 229 -14.58 0.73 -7.01
N PRO A 230 -13.95 -0.40 -7.44
CA PRO A 230 -13.75 -0.64 -8.87
C PRO A 230 -15.06 -0.83 -9.61
N LEU A 231 -15.98 -1.62 -9.04
CA LEU A 231 -17.30 -1.87 -9.61
C LEU A 231 -18.11 -0.57 -9.75
N LYS A 232 -18.08 0.31 -8.75
CA LYS A 232 -18.77 1.60 -8.80
C LYS A 232 -18.19 2.52 -9.86
N VAL A 233 -16.87 2.47 -10.10
CA VAL A 233 -16.23 3.22 -11.18
C VAL A 233 -16.67 2.70 -12.53
N GLU A 234 -16.62 1.38 -12.73
CA GLU A 234 -17.06 0.71 -13.96
C GLU A 234 -18.53 1.02 -14.29
N GLU A 235 -19.42 1.03 -13.30
CA GLU A 235 -20.84 1.31 -13.46
C GLU A 235 -21.18 2.82 -13.47
N GLY A 236 -20.19 3.71 -13.40
CA GLY A 236 -20.41 5.17 -13.36
C GLY A 236 -21.05 5.70 -12.07
N ARG A 237 -21.15 4.88 -11.01
CA ARG A 237 -21.70 5.23 -9.69
C ARG A 237 -20.67 5.92 -8.80
N ILE A 238 -19.94 6.89 -9.35
CA ILE A 238 -18.82 7.58 -8.69
C ILE A 238 -19.25 8.25 -7.38
N GLU A 239 -20.43 8.85 -7.35
CA GLU A 239 -20.95 9.54 -6.16
C GLU A 239 -21.31 8.60 -5.00
N GLU A 240 -21.37 7.29 -5.24
CA GLU A 240 -21.62 6.26 -4.23
C GLU A 240 -20.35 5.69 -3.60
N ILE A 241 -19.18 6.09 -4.07
CA ILE A 241 -17.90 5.63 -3.53
C ILE A 241 -17.69 6.23 -2.13
N ILE A 242 -17.42 5.37 -1.15
CA ILE A 242 -17.07 5.78 0.22
C ILE A 242 -15.64 6.34 0.21
N PRO A 243 -15.43 7.66 0.40
CA PRO A 243 -14.12 8.26 0.20
C PRO A 243 -13.14 7.88 1.33
N CYS A 244 -11.99 7.32 0.97
CA CYS A 244 -10.89 7.15 1.92
C CYS A 244 -10.29 8.51 2.29
N VAL A 245 -10.33 8.87 3.58
CA VAL A 245 -9.82 10.15 4.09
C VAL A 245 -8.31 10.18 4.39
N ARG A 246 -7.56 9.15 3.97
CA ARG A 246 -6.09 9.03 4.15
C ARG A 246 -5.58 9.31 5.58
N CYS A 247 -6.41 9.05 6.59
CA CYS A 247 -6.10 9.34 7.99
C CYS A 247 -5.04 8.41 8.60
N ASN A 248 -4.61 7.37 7.86
CA ASN A 248 -3.66 6.35 8.30
C ASN A 248 -4.02 5.65 9.62
N ARG A 249 -5.29 5.68 10.05
CA ARG A 249 -5.76 4.91 11.21
C ARG A 249 -5.59 3.41 11.00
N CYS A 250 -5.89 2.92 9.79
CA CYS A 250 -5.67 1.53 9.39
C CYS A 250 -4.19 1.13 9.55
N HIS A 251 -3.29 1.98 9.07
CA HIS A 251 -1.84 1.79 9.15
C HIS A 251 -1.35 1.82 10.60
N LYS A 252 -1.70 2.88 11.36
CA LYS A 252 -1.31 3.00 12.77
C LYS A 252 -1.73 1.79 13.60
N ARG A 253 -2.94 1.26 13.38
CA ARG A 253 -3.42 0.07 14.10
C ARG A 253 -2.59 -1.17 13.78
N LEU A 254 -2.31 -1.42 12.49
CA LEU A 254 -1.46 -2.52 12.05
C LEU A 254 -0.09 -2.50 12.76
N PHE A 255 0.58 -1.35 12.74
CA PHE A 255 1.90 -1.18 13.36
C PHE A 255 1.87 -1.14 14.89
N SER A 256 0.70 -1.00 15.51
CA SER A 256 0.51 -1.15 16.96
C SER A 256 0.04 -2.55 17.34
N GLY A 257 0.13 -3.54 16.44
CA GLY A 257 -0.32 -4.92 16.70
C GLY A 257 -1.83 -5.04 16.91
N GLN A 258 -2.62 -4.04 16.48
CA GLN A 258 -4.06 -4.02 16.60
C GLN A 258 -4.72 -4.45 15.30
N GLU A 259 -5.89 -5.07 15.41
CA GLU A 259 -6.78 -5.33 14.28
C GLU A 259 -6.98 -4.07 13.42
N VAL A 260 -6.76 -4.22 12.11
CA VAL A 260 -6.94 -3.15 11.12
C VAL A 260 -8.39 -2.67 11.13
N ARG A 261 -8.58 -1.35 11.17
CA ARG A 261 -9.90 -0.72 11.05
C ARG A 261 -9.83 0.51 10.17
N CYS A 262 -10.92 0.81 9.48
CA CYS A 262 -11.08 2.01 8.69
C CYS A 262 -11.99 3.00 9.41
N THR A 263 -11.66 4.29 9.31
CA THR A 263 -12.47 5.37 9.90
C THR A 263 -13.84 5.50 9.23
N VAL A 264 -13.93 5.18 7.94
CA VAL A 264 -15.15 5.36 7.12
C VAL A 264 -15.81 4.05 6.72
N ASN A 265 -15.19 2.91 7.05
CA ASN A 265 -15.76 1.58 6.86
C ASN A 265 -15.65 0.81 8.19
N PRO A 266 -16.69 0.90 9.05
CA PRO A 266 -16.69 0.25 10.36
C PRO A 266 -16.73 -1.28 10.27
N SER A 267 -17.09 -1.84 9.10
CA SER A 267 -17.19 -3.28 8.87
C SER A 267 -15.86 -3.96 8.52
N LEU A 268 -14.82 -3.19 8.20
CA LEU A 268 -13.53 -3.72 7.73
C LEU A 268 -12.94 -4.76 8.70
N GLY A 269 -12.60 -5.94 8.18
CA GLY A 269 -12.08 -7.09 8.93
C GLY A 269 -13.14 -7.86 9.73
N LYS A 270 -14.39 -7.41 9.69
CA LYS A 270 -15.55 -7.96 10.41
C LYS A 270 -16.79 -8.02 9.53
N GLU A 271 -16.60 -8.18 8.23
CA GLU A 271 -17.63 -8.10 7.21
C GLU A 271 -18.76 -9.10 7.49
N ARG A 272 -18.41 -10.33 7.92
CA ARG A 272 -19.40 -11.35 8.31
C ARG A 272 -20.19 -10.98 9.57
N LYS A 273 -19.55 -10.34 10.55
CA LYS A 273 -20.17 -9.98 11.83
C LYS A 273 -21.07 -8.75 11.69
N TYR A 274 -20.64 -7.78 10.89
CA TYR A 274 -21.36 -6.52 10.67
C TYR A 274 -22.11 -6.47 9.34
N TYR A 275 -22.42 -7.64 8.78
CA TYR A 275 -23.29 -7.72 7.61
C TYR A 275 -24.66 -7.10 7.93
N ILE A 276 -25.06 -6.11 7.14
CA ILE A 276 -26.29 -5.36 7.35
C ILE A 276 -27.44 -6.07 6.63
N SER A 277 -28.24 -6.84 7.38
CA SER A 277 -29.50 -7.43 6.91
C SER A 277 -30.70 -6.50 7.16
N LYS A 278 -31.82 -6.73 6.46
CA LYS A 278 -33.10 -6.08 6.80
C LYS A 278 -33.54 -6.50 8.21
N ALA A 279 -34.19 -5.59 8.94
CA ALA A 279 -34.76 -5.90 10.24
C ALA A 279 -36.07 -6.68 10.09
N ASP A 280 -36.33 -7.65 10.97
CA ASP A 280 -37.57 -8.44 10.97
C ASP A 280 -38.83 -7.56 11.11
N ARG A 281 -38.69 -6.43 11.81
CA ARG A 281 -39.75 -5.43 11.96
C ARG A 281 -39.19 -4.02 11.84
N ALA A 282 -39.68 -3.28 10.83
CA ALA A 282 -39.41 -1.86 10.68
C ALA A 282 -39.92 -1.07 11.90
N LYS A 283 -39.17 -0.03 12.28
CA LYS A 283 -39.46 0.86 13.40
C LYS A 283 -39.34 2.31 12.94
N LYS A 284 -39.99 3.22 13.66
CA LYS A 284 -39.71 4.66 13.54
C LYS A 284 -38.57 4.99 14.51
N VAL A 285 -37.47 5.52 14.00
CA VAL A 285 -36.26 5.79 14.80
C VAL A 285 -35.88 7.24 14.66
N MET A 286 -35.69 7.92 15.80
CA MET A 286 -35.17 9.27 15.87
C MET A 286 -33.67 9.22 16.17
N VAL A 287 -32.86 9.90 15.37
CA VAL A 287 -31.42 10.07 15.60
C VAL A 287 -31.17 11.55 15.91
N ILE A 288 -30.52 11.84 17.04
CA ILE A 288 -30.22 13.20 17.48
C ILE A 288 -28.72 13.48 17.30
N GLY A 289 -28.40 14.44 16.43
CA GLY A 289 -27.05 14.87 16.07
C GLY A 289 -26.67 14.44 14.66
N GLY A 290 -26.50 15.40 13.76
CA GLY A 290 -26.07 15.23 12.36
C GLY A 290 -24.56 15.17 12.16
N GLY A 291 -23.79 14.77 13.18
CA GLY A 291 -22.36 14.49 13.07
C GLY A 291 -22.07 13.09 12.49
N PRO A 292 -20.80 12.72 12.24
CA PRO A 292 -20.44 11.45 11.59
C PRO A 292 -21.09 10.21 12.23
N ALA A 293 -21.19 10.17 13.56
CA ALA A 293 -21.84 9.05 14.25
C ALA A 293 -23.35 8.96 13.96
N GLY A 294 -24.06 10.08 13.98
CA GLY A 294 -25.50 10.09 13.70
C GLY A 294 -25.82 9.88 12.22
N LEU A 295 -24.98 10.40 11.32
CA LEU A 295 -25.09 10.15 9.88
C LEU A 295 -24.93 8.65 9.58
N GLU A 296 -23.88 8.01 10.08
CA GLU A 296 -23.65 6.58 9.86
C GLU A 296 -24.74 5.71 10.51
N ALA A 297 -25.21 6.09 11.71
CA ALA A 297 -26.33 5.41 12.37
C ALA A 297 -27.62 5.52 11.54
N ALA A 298 -27.95 6.72 11.05
CA ALA A 298 -29.15 6.95 10.25
C ALA A 298 -29.11 6.15 8.94
N LEU A 299 -28.00 6.20 8.20
CA LEU A 299 -27.82 5.45 6.96
C LEU A 299 -27.88 3.94 7.19
N THR A 300 -27.29 3.45 8.29
CA THR A 300 -27.35 2.02 8.63
C THR A 300 -28.77 1.59 8.97
N LEU A 301 -29.50 2.37 9.77
CA LEU A 301 -30.88 2.10 10.15
C LEU A 301 -31.82 2.12 8.94
N ASP A 302 -31.62 3.06 8.01
CA ASP A 302 -32.35 3.15 6.76
C ASP A 302 -32.09 1.91 5.86
N LYS A 303 -30.81 1.52 5.69
CA LYS A 303 -30.44 0.27 4.98
C LYS A 303 -31.13 -0.95 5.57
N ARG A 304 -31.30 -1.00 6.90
CA ARG A 304 -32.04 -2.08 7.60
C ARG A 304 -33.57 -2.00 7.41
N GLY A 305 -34.11 -0.92 6.83
CA GLY A 305 -35.53 -0.74 6.51
C GLY A 305 -36.34 0.01 7.58
N HIS A 306 -35.68 0.71 8.52
CA HIS A 306 -36.38 1.56 9.50
C HIS A 306 -36.79 2.90 8.87
N LYS A 307 -37.87 3.51 9.37
CA LYS A 307 -38.21 4.91 9.04
C LYS A 307 -37.42 5.81 9.97
N VAL A 308 -36.37 6.45 9.46
CA VAL A 308 -35.44 7.25 10.26
C VAL A 308 -35.76 8.74 10.16
N THR A 309 -35.65 9.48 11.26
CA THR A 309 -35.67 10.94 11.27
C THR A 309 -34.42 11.44 11.99
N LEU A 310 -33.58 12.19 11.30
CA LEU A 310 -32.34 12.77 11.83
C LEU A 310 -32.58 14.23 12.21
N HIS A 311 -32.28 14.59 13.45
CA HIS A 311 -32.35 15.98 13.94
C HIS A 311 -30.95 16.54 14.17
N GLU A 312 -30.67 17.72 13.62
CA GLU A 312 -29.45 18.47 13.87
C GLU A 312 -29.82 19.87 14.39
N LYS A 313 -29.12 20.34 15.42
CA LYS A 313 -29.36 21.65 16.02
C LYS A 313 -28.86 22.78 15.10
N ASN A 314 -27.77 22.52 14.39
CA ASN A 314 -27.14 23.46 13.47
C ASN A 314 -27.85 23.50 12.12
N LYS A 315 -27.54 24.52 11.32
CA LYS A 315 -28.11 24.70 9.97
C LYS A 315 -27.62 23.68 8.93
N ARG A 316 -26.62 22.86 9.24
CA ARG A 316 -25.96 21.94 8.31
C ARG A 316 -25.58 20.63 9.00
N LEU A 317 -25.75 19.53 8.29
CA LEU A 317 -25.22 18.21 8.67
C LEU A 317 -23.69 18.17 8.50
N GLY A 318 -23.05 17.30 9.27
CA GLY A 318 -21.61 17.04 9.24
C GLY A 318 -20.91 17.16 10.59
N GLY A 319 -21.48 17.93 11.52
CA GLY A 319 -20.87 18.19 12.83
C GLY A 319 -19.40 18.62 12.69
N ASN A 320 -18.49 17.97 13.42
CA ASN A 320 -17.06 18.26 13.38
C ASN A 320 -16.36 17.94 12.04
N MET A 321 -17.02 17.26 11.09
CA MET A 321 -16.49 17.13 9.73
C MET A 321 -16.47 18.48 8.99
N ILE A 322 -17.39 19.39 9.32
CA ILE A 322 -17.45 20.73 8.70
C ILE A 322 -16.15 21.50 8.95
N PRO A 323 -15.76 21.86 10.20
CA PRO A 323 -14.50 22.56 10.43
C PRO A 323 -13.28 21.74 10.02
N SER A 324 -13.36 20.40 10.10
CA SER A 324 -12.26 19.52 9.66
C SER A 324 -12.05 19.52 8.15
N SER A 325 -13.06 19.89 7.36
CA SER A 325 -13.01 19.92 5.89
C SER A 325 -12.53 21.26 5.31
N VAL A 326 -12.45 22.31 6.14
CA VAL A 326 -12.06 23.66 5.72
C VAL A 326 -10.60 23.78 5.24
N PRO A 327 -9.60 23.18 5.91
CA PRO A 327 -8.22 23.30 5.44
C PRO A 327 -8.04 22.72 4.04
N PHE A 328 -7.38 23.47 3.15
CA PHE A 328 -7.27 23.13 1.72
C PHE A 328 -6.64 21.76 1.45
N PHE A 329 -5.78 21.27 2.35
CA PHE A 329 -5.13 19.96 2.24
C PHE A 329 -6.03 18.80 2.71
N LYS A 330 -7.14 19.07 3.42
CA LYS A 330 -8.09 18.05 3.90
C LYS A 330 -9.24 17.76 2.91
N LYS A 331 -8.97 17.84 1.60
CA LYS A 331 -9.98 17.64 0.54
C LYS A 331 -10.71 16.30 0.66
N ASP A 332 -10.06 15.25 1.12
CA ASP A 332 -10.72 13.95 1.28
C ASP A 332 -11.76 13.93 2.40
N VAL A 333 -11.56 14.73 3.46
CA VAL A 333 -12.57 14.93 4.51
C VAL A 333 -13.77 15.68 3.95
N LYS A 334 -13.53 16.67 3.07
CA LYS A 334 -14.60 17.34 2.34
C LYS A 334 -15.38 16.35 1.45
N ARG A 335 -14.70 15.50 0.69
CA ARG A 335 -15.34 14.46 -0.13
C ARG A 335 -16.20 13.52 0.71
N LEU A 336 -15.74 13.11 1.88
CA LEU A 336 -16.52 12.29 2.80
C LEU A 336 -17.77 13.03 3.32
N LEU A 337 -17.64 14.31 3.68
CA LEU A 337 -18.79 15.12 4.08
C LEU A 337 -19.81 15.19 2.95
N ASP A 338 -19.38 15.51 1.73
CA ASP A 338 -20.25 15.62 0.56
C ASP A 338 -20.92 14.27 0.25
N TYR A 339 -20.22 13.13 0.43
CA TYR A 339 -20.80 11.79 0.35
C TYR A 339 -21.97 11.58 1.33
N TYR A 340 -21.79 11.96 2.61
CA TYR A 340 -22.87 11.81 3.60
C TYR A 340 -24.08 12.70 3.28
N LEU A 341 -23.84 13.93 2.81
CA LEU A 341 -24.92 14.87 2.48
C LEU A 341 -25.80 14.30 1.35
N ARG A 342 -25.18 13.78 0.28
CA ARG A 342 -25.91 13.15 -0.84
C ARG A 342 -26.70 11.90 -0.49
N LYS A 343 -26.31 11.19 0.58
CA LYS A 343 -26.99 9.95 1.00
C LYS A 343 -28.18 10.18 1.92
N ILE A 344 -28.34 11.41 2.42
CA ILE A 344 -29.40 11.78 3.38
C ILE A 344 -30.44 12.72 2.75
N GLU A 345 -30.08 13.40 1.65
CA GLU A 345 -31.06 13.93 0.68
C GLU A 345 -31.91 12.81 0.09
#